data_AF-A0A1T4LVE6-F1
#
_entry.id   AF-A0A1T4LVE6-F1
#
_cell.length_a   1.000
_cell.length_b   1.000
_cell.length_c   1.000
_cell.angle_alpha   90.00
_cell.angle_beta   90.00
_cell.angle_gamma   90.00
#
_symmetry.space_group_name_H-M   'P 1'
#
loop_
_entity.id
_entity.type
_entity.pdbx_description
1 polymer ?
#
loop_
_entity_poly.entity_id
_entity_poly.type
_entity_poly.pdbx_seq_one_letter_code
_entity_poly.pdbx_strand_id
1 'polypeptide(L)' 'MSFFKIKEVAGILNLSQTYISALLEENLLAGLKIGGRIFILEESVGIYQKYKKY' A
#
# COMPACT_ATOMS: atom_id res chain seq x y z
N MET A 1 10.95 -11.07 -2.28
CA MET A 1 10.21 -9.89 -1.79
C MET A 1 9.37 -9.37 -2.95
N SER A 2 8.06 -9.33 -2.78
CA SER A 2 7.10 -8.94 -3.83
C SER A 2 6.57 -7.53 -3.59
N PHE A 3 6.28 -6.81 -4.66
CA PHE A 3 5.79 -5.44 -4.62
C PHE A 3 4.55 -5.27 -5.48
N PHE A 4 3.61 -4.48 -4.99
CA PHE A 4 2.43 -4.03 -5.73
C PHE A 4 2.56 -2.57 -6.14
N LYS A 5 1.98 -2.21 -7.28
CA LYS A 5 1.77 -0.81 -7.63
C LYS A 5 0.64 -0.23 -6.79
N ILE A 6 0.67 1.08 -6.59
CA ILE A 6 -0.39 1.81 -5.85
C ILE A 6 -1.81 1.49 -6.36
N LYS A 7 -1.99 1.31 -7.67
CA LYS A 7 -3.26 0.95 -8.29
C LYS A 7 -3.75 -0.46 -7.89
N GLU A 8 -2.84 -1.41 -7.75
CA GLU A 8 -3.17 -2.78 -7.33
C GLU A 8 -3.59 -2.78 -5.86
N VAL A 9 -2.84 -2.08 -5.01
CA VAL A 9 -3.16 -1.95 -3.57
C VAL A 9 -4.48 -1.23 -3.34
N ALA A 10 -4.77 -0.18 -4.12
CA ALA A 10 -6.07 0.49 -4.12
C ALA A 10 -7.22 -0.50 -4.38
N GLY A 11 -7.05 -1.43 -5.33
CA GLY A 11 -8.01 -2.49 -5.61
C GLY A 11 -8.12 -3.52 -4.49
N ILE A 12 -6.99 -3.97 -3.94
CA ILE A 12 -6.95 -4.98 -2.86
C ILE A 12 -7.63 -4.47 -1.58
N LEU A 13 -7.39 -3.20 -1.22
CA LEU A 13 -7.90 -2.60 0.01
C LEU A 13 -9.26 -1.91 -0.16
N ASN A 14 -9.73 -1.79 -1.41
CA ASN A 14 -10.89 -1.00 -1.82
C ASN A 14 -10.82 0.46 -1.31
N LEU A 15 -9.67 1.11 -1.56
CA LEU A 15 -9.34 2.48 -1.12
C LEU A 15 -8.88 3.32 -2.31
N SER A 16 -8.99 4.65 -2.22
CA SER A 16 -8.49 5.53 -3.28
C SER A 16 -6.96 5.54 -3.31
N GLN A 17 -6.37 5.75 -4.49
CA GLN A 17 -4.90 5.86 -4.61
C GLN A 17 -4.33 7.00 -3.76
N THR A 18 -5.04 8.13 -3.64
CA THR A 18 -4.67 9.23 -2.77
C THR A 18 -4.60 8.79 -1.31
N TYR A 19 -5.57 7.99 -0.86
CA TYR A 19 -5.56 7.47 0.50
C TYR A 19 -4.44 6.45 0.72
N ILE A 20 -4.13 5.61 -0.27
CA ILE A 20 -2.95 4.73 -0.21
C ILE A 20 -1.64 5.55 -0.08
N SER A 21 -1.52 6.68 -0.77
CA SER A 21 -0.38 7.59 -0.59
C SER A 21 -0.31 8.15 0.84
N ALA A 22 -1.44 8.56 1.40
CA ALA A 22 -1.50 9.02 2.80
C ALA A 22 -1.06 7.93 3.78
N LEU A 23 -1.51 6.68 3.58
CA LEU A 23 -1.08 5.54 4.41
C LEU A 23 0.44 5.28 4.33
N LEU A 24 1.07 5.57 3.19
CA LEU A 24 2.53 5.50 3.06
C LEU A 24 3.23 6.64 3.81
N GLU A 25 2.67 7.86 3.75
CA GLU A 25 3.18 9.03 4.49
C GLU A 25 3.04 8.85 6.01
N GLU A 26 1.97 8.20 6.47
CA GLU A 26 1.71 7.87 7.88
C GLU A 26 2.46 6.61 8.37
N ASN A 27 3.29 5.98 7.53
CA ASN A 27 3.99 4.72 7.79
C ASN A 27 3.07 3.52 8.14
N LEU A 28 1.79 3.60 7.79
CA LEU A 28 0.83 2.49 7.91
C LEU A 28 0.99 1.45 6.80
N LEU A 29 1.53 1.87 5.65
CA LEU A 29 2.00 0.99 4.60
C LEU A 29 3.51 1.21 4.39
N ALA A 30 4.22 0.13 4.07
CA ALA A 30 5.63 0.16 3.73
C ALA A 30 5.80 0.04 2.22
N GLY A 31 6.64 0.89 1.65
CA GLY A 31 6.89 0.94 0.21
C GLY A 31 8.09 1.79 -0.13
N LEU A 32 8.38 1.87 -1.42
CA LEU A 32 9.52 2.58 -1.97
C LEU A 32 9.15 3.23 -3.29
N LYS A 33 9.81 4.36 -3.57
CA LYS A 33 9.62 5.14 -4.80
C LYS A 33 10.82 4.92 -5.72
N ILE A 34 10.61 4.30 -6.88
CA ILE A 34 11.65 4.08 -7.89
C ILE A 34 11.21 4.76 -9.19
N GLY A 35 12.02 5.68 -9.70
CA GLY A 35 11.77 6.34 -11.00
C GLY A 35 10.41 7.05 -11.06
N GLY A 36 9.99 7.69 -9.96
CA GLY A 36 8.70 8.38 -9.86
C GLY A 36 7.48 7.48 -9.64
N ARG A 37 7.66 6.15 -9.62
CA ARG A 37 6.59 5.18 -9.36
C ARG A 37 6.66 4.67 -7.93
N ILE A 38 5.49 4.50 -7.31
CA ILE A 38 5.34 3.98 -5.95
C ILE A 38 5.11 2.47 -6.01
N PHE A 39 5.92 1.73 -5.25
CA PHE A 39 5.85 0.29 -5.07
C PHE A 39 5.64 -0.01 -3.59
N ILE A 40 4.66 -0.83 -3.27
CA ILE A 40 4.23 -1.12 -1.91
C ILE A 40 4.55 -2.58 -1.62
N LEU A 41 5.13 -2.86 -0.45
CA LEU A 41 5.47 -4.21 -0.04
C LEU A 41 4.20 -5.02 0.17
N GLU A 42 4.09 -6.17 -0.50
CA GLU A 42 2.94 -7.07 -0.40
C GLU A 42 2.65 -7.47 1.06
N GLU A 43 3.69 -7.76 1.83
CA GLU A 43 3.58 -8.12 3.26
C GLU A 43 2.88 -7.02 4.07
N SER A 44 3.24 -5.76 3.83
CA SER A 44 2.65 -4.62 4.52
C SER A 44 1.16 -4.46 4.18
N VAL A 45 0.77 -4.70 2.92
CA VAL A 45 -0.64 -4.72 2.52
C VAL A 45 -1.40 -5.83 3.25
N GLY A 46 -0.81 -7.03 3.38
CA GLY A 46 -1.42 -8.15 4.10
C GLY A 46 -1.59 -7.87 5.60
N ILE A 47 -0.62 -7.23 6.24
CA ILE A 47 -0.70 -6.78 7.64
C ILE A 47 -1.83 -5.76 7.80
N TYR A 48 -1.86 -4.72 6.95
CA TYR A 48 -2.88 -3.67 7.00
C TYR A 48 -4.29 -4.24 6.76
N GLN A 49 -4.44 -5.16 5.81
CA GLN A 49 -5.72 -5.81 5.52
C GLN A 49 -6.24 -6.65 6.69
N LYS A 50 -5.34 -7.32 7.43
CA LYS A 50 -5.70 -8.03 8.67
C LYS A 50 -6.12 -7.07 9.77
N TYR A 51 -5.41 -5.96 9.95
CA TYR A 51 -5.73 -4.95 10.96
C TYR A 51 -7.11 -4.32 10.73
N LYS A 52 -7.48 -4.01 9.47
CA LYS A 52 -8.78 -3.43 9.10
C LYS A 52 -9.99 -4.37 9.34
N LYS A 53 -9.76 -5.68 9.49
CA LYS A 53 -10.84 -6.67 9.70
C LYS A 53 -11.27 -6.83 11.17
N TYR A 54 -10.53 -6.24 12.10
CA TYR A 54 -10.90 -6.13 13.51
C TYR A 54 -11.45 -4.72 13.79
#